data_AF-A0A4Q3XXC7-F1
#
_entry.id   AF-A0A4Q3XXC7-F1
#
_cell.length_a   1.000
_cell.length_b   1.000
_cell.length_c   1.000
_cell.angle_alpha   90.00
_cell.angle_beta   90.00
_cell.angle_gamma   90.00
#
_symmetry.space_group_name_H-M   'P 1'
#
loop_
_entity.id
_entity.type
_entity.pdbx_description
1 polymer ?
#
loop_
_entity_poly.entity_id
_entity_poly.type
_entity_poly.pdbx_seq_one_letter_code
_entity_poly.pdbx_strand_id
1 'polypeptide(L)'
;YTLLVVEKQMSVEEAAAALGMSYASLHSRLIARSPFSADEIQALIRVLPDPRLASYLLDGSVFVAAERIMPPVDHRLANEAVQRGATKVVVEAADILELVDAVLAGGGLDHRHKRLLLKDIVEAERALATLRLQIADA
;
A
#
# COMPACT_ATOMS: atom_id res chain seq x y z
N TYR A 1 -8.58 0.94 12.27
CA TYR A 1 -8.20 1.36 13.64
C TYR A 1 -6.70 1.23 13.88
N THR A 2 -6.11 0.06 13.63
CA THR A 2 -4.67 -0.22 13.88
C THR A 2 -3.71 0.69 13.10
N LEU A 3 -3.97 0.96 11.82
CA LEU A 3 -3.12 1.81 10.98
C LEU A 3 -2.97 3.25 11.50
N LEU A 4 -4.07 3.88 11.93
CA LEU A 4 -4.09 5.26 12.41
C LEU A 4 -3.47 5.38 13.82
N VAL A 5 -3.93 4.52 14.74
CA VAL A 5 -3.66 4.67 16.18
C VAL A 5 -2.36 3.99 16.62
N VAL A 6 -1.96 2.88 15.99
CA VAL A 6 -0.85 2.05 16.48
C VAL A 6 0.47 2.35 15.77
N GLU A 7 0.44 2.65 14.48
CA GLU A 7 1.68 2.68 13.68
C GLU A 7 2.10 4.08 13.20
N LYS A 8 1.15 5.01 13.06
CA LYS A 8 1.43 6.37 12.55
C LYS A 8 1.40 7.44 13.63
N GLN A 9 1.15 7.04 14.89
CA GLN A 9 1.08 7.91 16.07
C GLN A 9 0.17 9.15 15.89
N MET A 10 -0.85 9.06 15.03
CA MET A 10 -1.79 10.15 14.83
C MET A 10 -3.06 9.82 15.62
N SER A 11 -3.49 10.72 16.49
CA SER A 11 -4.74 10.54 17.21
C SER A 11 -5.92 10.63 16.23
N VAL A 12 -7.01 9.93 16.55
CA VAL A 12 -8.24 9.99 15.74
C VAL A 12 -8.80 11.42 15.70
N GLU A 13 -8.54 12.22 16.73
CA GLU A 13 -8.92 13.64 16.79
C GLU A 13 -8.11 14.50 15.82
N GLU A 14 -6.79 14.32 15.76
CA GLU A 14 -5.94 15.00 14.78
C GLU A 14 -6.30 14.59 13.34
N ALA A 15 -6.56 13.30 13.12
CA ALA A 15 -7.03 12.80 11.83
C ALA A 15 -8.37 13.44 11.43
N ALA A 16 -9.31 13.53 12.36
CA ALA A 16 -10.61 14.14 12.11
C ALA A 16 -10.48 15.63 11.78
N ALA A 17 -9.63 16.35 12.54
CA ALA A 17 -9.34 17.76 12.29
C ALA A 17 -8.68 17.99 10.92
N ALA A 18 -7.70 17.17 10.55
CA ALA A 18 -7.04 17.22 9.24
C ALA A 18 -8.00 16.92 8.07
N LEU A 19 -9.03 16.13 8.32
CA LEU A 19 -10.09 15.81 7.35
C LEU A 19 -11.25 16.82 7.37
N GLY A 20 -11.21 17.84 8.23
CA GLY A 20 -12.28 18.83 8.36
C GLY A 20 -13.60 18.27 8.91
N MET A 21 -13.56 17.16 9.65
CA MET A 21 -14.75 16.50 10.21
C MET A 21 -14.66 16.31 11.72
N SER A 22 -15.79 16.07 12.38
CA SER A 22 -15.80 15.80 13.82
C SER A 22 -15.26 14.39 14.13
N TYR A 23 -14.70 14.21 15.33
CA TYR A 23 -14.28 12.90 15.83
C TYR A 23 -15.38 11.84 15.67
N ALA A 24 -16.62 12.16 16.05
CA ALA A 24 -17.76 11.26 15.93
C ALA A 24 -18.03 10.83 14.47
N SER A 25 -17.84 11.73 13.52
CA SER A 25 -18.02 11.47 12.08
C SER A 25 -16.94 10.55 11.53
N LEU A 26 -15.68 10.78 11.91
CA LEU A 26 -14.57 9.91 11.52
C LEU A 26 -14.70 8.53 12.19
N HIS A 27 -15.00 8.51 13.49
CA HIS A 27 -15.17 7.28 14.25
C HIS A 27 -16.28 6.40 13.67
N SER A 28 -17.45 6.98 13.32
CA SER A 28 -18.56 6.26 12.69
C SER A 28 -18.15 5.59 11.36
N ARG A 29 -17.36 6.28 10.54
CA ARG A 29 -16.84 5.74 9.27
C ARG A 29 -15.82 4.62 9.49
N LEU A 30 -14.91 4.80 10.46
CA LEU A 30 -13.89 3.80 10.80
C LEU A 30 -14.46 2.49 11.34
N ILE A 31 -15.65 2.52 11.95
CA ILE A 31 -16.39 1.32 12.40
C ILE A 31 -17.41 0.83 11.35
N ALA A 32 -17.26 1.28 10.10
CA ALA A 32 -18.09 0.89 8.95
C ALA A 32 -19.60 1.15 9.11
N ARG A 33 -20.01 2.08 9.97
CA ARG A 33 -21.43 2.48 10.10
C ARG A 33 -21.88 3.47 9.02
N SER A 34 -20.93 4.16 8.37
CA SER A 34 -21.17 5.08 7.27
C SER A 34 -20.01 4.97 6.28
N PRO A 35 -20.25 4.96 4.96
CA PRO A 35 -19.18 4.92 3.97
C PRO A 35 -18.45 6.26 3.88
N PHE A 36 -17.18 6.24 3.47
CA PHE A 36 -16.46 7.43 3.07
C PHE A 36 -16.93 7.90 1.68
N SER A 37 -17.01 9.22 1.47
CA SER A 37 -17.14 9.77 0.11
C SER A 37 -15.80 9.73 -0.63
N ALA A 38 -15.82 9.92 -1.95
CA ALA A 38 -14.59 9.98 -2.75
C ALA A 38 -13.63 11.11 -2.31
N ASP A 39 -14.18 12.29 -1.96
CA ASP A 39 -13.41 13.42 -1.47
C ASP A 39 -12.77 13.13 -0.10
N GLU A 40 -13.51 12.45 0.78
CA GLU A 40 -13.01 12.05 2.08
C GLU A 40 -11.90 10.99 1.97
N ILE A 41 -12.03 10.04 1.03
CA ILE A 41 -10.97 9.09 0.71
C ILE A 41 -9.72 9.81 0.20
N GLN A 42 -9.89 10.78 -0.72
CA GLN A 42 -8.77 11.55 -1.24
C GLN A 42 -8.06 12.33 -0.13
N ALA A 43 -8.82 12.99 0.75
CA ALA A 43 -8.26 13.71 1.89
C ALA A 43 -7.52 12.77 2.84
N LEU A 44 -8.08 11.59 3.12
CA LEU A 44 -7.46 10.57 3.98
C LEU A 44 -6.14 10.06 3.40
N ILE A 45 -6.08 9.77 2.10
CA ILE A 45 -4.84 9.33 1.44
C ILE A 45 -3.76 10.43 1.47
N ARG A 46 -4.16 11.71 1.39
CA ARG A 46 -3.21 12.83 1.49
C ARG A 46 -2.63 12.99 2.88
N VAL A 47 -3.46 12.86 3.92
CA VAL A 47 -3.03 12.97 5.32
C VAL A 47 -2.21 11.75 5.73
N LEU A 48 -2.61 10.58 5.26
CA LEU A 48 -1.96 9.32 5.55
C LEU A 48 -1.54 8.62 4.24
N PRO A 49 -0.38 8.98 3.67
CA PRO A 49 0.15 8.33 2.46
C PRO A 49 0.74 6.96 2.81
N ASP A 50 -0.12 6.04 3.26
CA ASP A 50 0.23 4.64 3.53
C ASP A 50 -0.32 3.73 2.43
N PRO A 51 0.52 2.92 1.77
CA PRO A 51 0.09 2.06 0.68
C PRO A 51 -0.97 1.03 1.11
N ARG A 52 -0.97 0.61 2.37
CA ARG A 52 -1.96 -0.37 2.88
C ARG A 52 -3.36 0.21 2.95
N LEU A 53 -3.49 1.53 3.12
CA LEU A 53 -4.78 2.20 3.02
C LEU A 53 -5.33 2.12 1.60
N ALA A 54 -4.48 2.36 0.59
CA ALA A 54 -4.86 2.22 -0.80
C ALA A 54 -5.21 0.76 -1.14
N SER A 55 -4.41 -0.21 -0.71
CA SER A 55 -4.71 -1.63 -0.89
C SER A 55 -6.04 -2.04 -0.26
N TYR A 56 -6.35 -1.55 0.94
CA TYR A 56 -7.64 -1.81 1.59
C TYR A 56 -8.82 -1.23 0.80
N LEU A 57 -8.69 0.00 0.27
CA LEU A 57 -9.74 0.65 -0.50
C LEU A 57 -9.95 0.01 -1.88
N LEU A 58 -8.89 -0.58 -2.45
CA LEU A 58 -8.93 -1.27 -3.73
C LEU A 58 -9.21 -2.77 -3.61
N ASP A 59 -9.38 -3.28 -2.40
CA ASP A 59 -9.66 -4.70 -2.16
C ASP A 59 -10.94 -5.13 -2.91
N GLY A 60 -10.85 -6.27 -3.61
CA GLY A 60 -11.92 -6.76 -4.49
C GLY A 60 -12.09 -6.00 -5.81
N SER A 61 -11.25 -5.00 -6.10
CA SER A 61 -11.23 -4.31 -7.40
C SER A 61 -10.14 -4.86 -8.33
N VAL A 62 -10.17 -4.44 -9.60
CA VAL A 62 -9.13 -4.76 -10.60
C VAL A 62 -7.93 -3.81 -10.56
N PHE A 63 -7.94 -2.83 -9.65
CA PHE A 63 -6.92 -1.81 -9.56
C PHE A 63 -5.84 -2.19 -8.56
N VAL A 64 -4.59 -1.92 -8.93
CA VAL A 64 -3.41 -2.10 -8.06
C VAL A 64 -2.87 -0.72 -7.69
N ALA A 65 -2.59 -0.51 -6.41
CA ALA A 65 -1.96 0.72 -5.94
C ALA A 65 -0.50 0.77 -6.41
N ALA A 66 -0.08 1.88 -6.99
CA ALA A 66 1.32 2.17 -7.31
C ALA A 66 1.83 3.33 -6.44
N GLU A 67 3.14 3.36 -6.17
CA GLU A 67 3.74 4.50 -5.48
C GLU A 67 3.68 5.75 -6.36
N ARG A 68 3.42 6.90 -5.73
CA ARG A 68 3.42 8.18 -6.46
C ARG A 68 4.85 8.52 -6.85
N ILE A 69 5.11 8.55 -8.16
CA ILE A 69 6.40 8.98 -8.69
C ILE A 69 6.41 10.51 -8.72
N MET A 70 7.49 11.10 -8.20
CA MET A 70 7.78 12.50 -8.47
C MET A 70 8.59 12.58 -9.76
N PRO A 71 8.22 13.44 -10.72
CA PRO A 71 8.95 13.57 -11.97
C PRO A 71 10.41 13.93 -11.64
N PRO A 72 11.39 13.18 -12.19
CA PRO A 72 12.78 13.40 -11.88
C PRO A 72 13.25 14.75 -12.44
N VAL A 73 14.17 15.41 -11.72
CA VAL A 73 14.72 16.72 -12.10
C VAL A 73 15.61 16.62 -13.35
N ASP A 74 16.16 15.43 -13.63
CA ASP A 74 16.94 15.12 -14.83
C ASP A 74 16.80 13.64 -15.26
N HIS A 75 17.29 13.33 -16.47
CA HIS A 75 17.25 11.97 -17.04
C HIS A 75 18.11 10.94 -16.31
N ARG A 76 19.19 11.36 -15.63
CA ARG A 76 20.06 10.42 -14.91
C ARG A 76 19.32 9.87 -13.70
N LEU A 77 18.63 10.73 -12.96
CA LEU A 77 17.79 10.35 -11.83
C LEU A 77 16.62 9.46 -12.26
N ALA A 78 16.07 9.67 -13.47
CA ALA A 78 15.06 8.79 -14.05
C ALA A 78 15.57 7.36 -14.25
N ASN A 79 16.73 7.20 -14.89
CA ASN A 79 17.34 5.89 -15.14
C ASN A 79 17.68 5.16 -13.82
N GLU A 80 18.22 5.88 -12.83
CA GLU A 80 18.47 5.31 -11.50
C GLU A 80 17.18 4.88 -10.79
N ALA A 81 16.08 5.64 -10.96
CA ALA A 81 14.78 5.26 -10.40
C ALA A 81 14.25 3.98 -11.03
N VAL A 82 14.32 3.84 -12.35
CA VAL A 82 13.96 2.61 -13.08
C VAL A 82 14.80 1.42 -12.61
N GLN A 83 16.12 1.59 -12.50
CA GLN A 83 17.01 0.52 -12.03
C GLN A 83 16.66 0.08 -10.60
N ARG A 84 16.41 1.03 -9.69
CA ARG A 84 15.98 0.73 -8.32
C ARG A 84 14.63 0.02 -8.29
N GLY A 85 13.67 0.48 -9.10
CA GLY A 85 12.35 -0.16 -9.24
C GLY A 85 12.46 -1.61 -9.73
N ALA A 86 13.26 -1.85 -10.77
CA ALA A 86 13.51 -3.20 -11.28
C ALA A 86 14.16 -4.10 -10.24
N THR A 87 15.14 -3.58 -9.50
CA THR A 87 15.78 -4.33 -8.40
C THR A 87 14.78 -4.70 -7.31
N LYS A 88 13.92 -3.75 -6.92
CA LYS A 88 12.88 -3.99 -5.91
C LYS A 88 11.93 -5.12 -6.34
N VAL A 89 11.44 -5.11 -7.58
CA VAL A 89 10.57 -6.18 -8.11
C VAL A 89 11.22 -7.55 -7.99
N VAL A 90 12.51 -7.67 -8.32
CA VAL A 90 13.24 -8.94 -8.22
C VAL A 90 13.37 -9.40 -6.78
N VAL A 91 13.67 -8.49 -5.85
CA VAL A 91 13.78 -8.80 -4.41
C VAL A 91 12.45 -9.31 -3.87
N GLU A 92 11.34 -8.59 -4.10
CA GLU A 92 10.01 -8.99 -3.61
C GLU A 92 9.59 -10.36 -4.20
N ALA A 93 9.92 -10.62 -5.48
CA ALA A 93 9.65 -11.91 -6.10
C ALA A 93 10.51 -13.05 -5.51
N ALA A 94 11.74 -12.77 -5.12
CA ALA A 94 12.62 -13.74 -4.46
C ALA A 94 12.11 -14.07 -3.05
N ASP A 95 11.64 -13.09 -2.29
CA ASP A 95 11.07 -13.29 -0.96
C ASP A 95 9.82 -14.19 -1.00
N ILE A 96 8.96 -13.99 -2.01
CA ILE A 96 7.81 -14.87 -2.28
C ILE A 96 8.27 -16.31 -2.53
N LEU A 97 9.30 -16.50 -3.36
CA LEU A 97 9.82 -17.82 -3.69
C LEU A 97 10.39 -18.52 -2.45
N GLU A 98 11.17 -17.80 -1.65
CA GLU A 98 11.75 -18.32 -0.40
C GLU A 98 10.66 -18.79 0.56
N LEU A 99 9.59 -18.01 0.72
CA LEU A 99 8.47 -18.39 1.57
C LEU A 99 7.73 -19.62 1.03
N VAL A 100 7.50 -19.70 -0.28
CA VAL A 100 6.85 -20.87 -0.91
C VAL A 100 7.68 -22.12 -0.68
N ASP A 101 9.00 -22.06 -0.89
CA ASP A 101 9.90 -23.18 -0.69
C ASP A 101 9.90 -23.64 0.78
N ALA A 102 9.98 -22.70 1.72
CA ALA A 102 9.91 -23.01 3.15
C ALA A 102 8.60 -23.69 3.54
N VAL A 103 7.47 -23.23 2.99
CA VAL A 103 6.13 -23.78 3.26
C VAL A 103 5.96 -25.18 2.66
N LEU A 104 6.47 -25.40 1.45
CA LEU A 104 6.42 -26.71 0.80
C LEU A 104 7.33 -27.73 1.50
N ALA A 105 8.52 -27.31 1.93
CA ALA A 105 9.42 -28.15 2.72
C ALA A 105 8.85 -28.48 4.12
N GLY A 106 8.09 -27.55 4.72
CA GLY A 106 7.52 -27.64 6.06
C GLY A 106 6.19 -28.39 6.19
N GLY A 107 5.63 -28.94 5.10
CA GLY A 107 4.44 -29.79 5.14
C GLY A 107 3.10 -29.09 4.85
N GLY A 108 3.12 -27.89 4.27
CA GLY A 108 1.94 -27.32 3.61
C GLY A 108 1.52 -25.91 4.06
N LEU A 109 0.58 -25.35 3.30
CA LEU A 109 0.18 -23.95 3.37
C LEU A 109 -0.95 -23.74 4.39
N ASP A 110 -0.59 -23.46 5.64
CA ASP A 110 -1.56 -23.08 6.67
C ASP A 110 -2.10 -21.65 6.50
N HIS A 111 -3.07 -21.25 7.34
CA HIS A 111 -3.68 -19.92 7.29
C HIS A 111 -2.73 -18.76 7.59
N ARG A 112 -1.62 -18.99 8.31
CA ARG A 112 -0.62 -17.96 8.59
C ARG A 112 0.28 -17.76 7.37
N HIS A 113 0.82 -18.84 6.82
CA HIS A 113 1.64 -18.82 5.62
C HIS A 113 0.87 -18.24 4.43
N LYS A 114 -0.40 -18.61 4.27
CA LYS A 114 -1.27 -18.04 3.23
C LYS A 114 -1.37 -16.51 3.34
N ARG A 115 -1.57 -15.98 4.55
CA ARG A 115 -1.70 -14.53 4.75
C ARG A 115 -0.38 -13.79 4.49
N LEU A 116 0.75 -14.38 4.88
CA LEU A 116 2.06 -13.80 4.62
C LEU A 116 2.35 -13.78 3.12
N LEU A 117 2.14 -14.91 2.43
CA LEU A 117 2.34 -15.02 0.99
C LEU A 117 1.47 -14.02 0.19
N LEU A 118 0.19 -13.90 0.56
CA LEU A 118 -0.69 -12.92 -0.09
C LEU A 118 -0.23 -11.48 0.15
N LYS A 119 0.31 -11.17 1.33
CA LYS A 119 0.86 -9.85 1.62
C LYS A 119 2.07 -9.58 0.71
N ASP A 120 3.00 -10.52 0.60
CA ASP A 120 4.22 -10.35 -0.19
C ASP A 120 3.90 -10.24 -1.70
N ILE A 121 2.89 -10.98 -2.19
CA ILE A 121 2.37 -10.83 -3.55
C ILE A 121 1.86 -9.40 -3.80
N VAL A 122 1.07 -8.84 -2.88
CA VAL A 122 0.55 -7.47 -3.03
C VAL A 122 1.69 -6.44 -3.06
N GLU A 123 2.76 -6.66 -2.30
CA GLU A 123 3.95 -5.80 -2.32
C GLU A 123 4.71 -5.91 -3.65
N ALA A 124 4.87 -7.11 -4.19
CA ALA A 124 5.47 -7.34 -5.50
C ALA A 124 4.65 -6.72 -6.64
N GLU A 125 3.32 -6.87 -6.62
CA GLU A 125 2.41 -6.25 -7.58
C GLU A 125 2.51 -4.72 -7.55
N ARG A 126 2.56 -4.13 -6.36
CA ARG A 126 2.77 -2.68 -6.16
C ARG A 126 4.12 -2.22 -6.70
N ALA A 127 5.19 -2.97 -6.43
CA ALA A 127 6.52 -2.66 -6.96
C ALA A 127 6.54 -2.70 -8.50
N LEU A 128 5.90 -3.70 -9.10
CA LEU A 128 5.80 -3.85 -10.54
C LEU A 128 4.95 -2.74 -11.18
N ALA A 129 3.81 -2.40 -10.59
CA ALA A 129 2.96 -1.31 -11.05
C ALA A 129 3.72 0.04 -11.01
N THR A 130 4.50 0.26 -9.95
CA THR A 130 5.35 1.45 -9.80
C THR A 130 6.45 1.49 -10.87
N LEU A 131 7.15 0.38 -11.11
CA LEU A 131 8.16 0.29 -12.16
C LEU A 131 7.58 0.58 -13.54
N ARG A 132 6.38 0.07 -13.83
CA ARG A 132 5.69 0.34 -15.10
C ARG A 132 5.47 1.84 -15.33
N LEU A 133 5.09 2.56 -14.28
CA LEU A 133 4.93 4.01 -14.35
C LEU A 133 6.29 4.72 -14.51
N GLN A 134 7.34 4.27 -13.82
CA GLN A 134 8.69 4.84 -13.97
C GLN A 134 9.23 4.70 -15.39
N ILE A 135 8.97 3.57 -16.05
CA ILE A 135 9.35 3.33 -17.44
C ILE A 135 8.50 4.19 -18.40
N ALA A 136 7.22 4.40 -18.10
CA ALA A 136 6.35 5.23 -18.93
C ALA A 136 6.72 6.73 -18.89
N ASP A 137 7.29 7.19 -17.77
CA ASP A 137 7.68 8.58 -17.53
C ASP A 137 9.18 8.88 -17.81
N ALA A 138 10.00 7.87 -18.12
CA ALA A 138 11.44 8.00 -18.38
C ALA A 138 11.77 8.36 -19.84
#